data_AF-A0A661IPJ7-F1
#
_entry.id   AF-A0A661IPJ7-F1
#
_cell.length_a   1.000
_cell.length_b   1.000
_cell.length_c   1.000
_cell.angle_alpha   90.00
_cell.angle_beta   90.00
_cell.angle_gamma   90.00
#
_symmetry.space_group_name_H-M   'P 1'
#
loop_
_entity.id
_entity.type
_entity.pdbx_description
1 polymer ?
#
loop_
_entity_poly.entity_id
_entity_poly.type
_entity_poly.pdbx_seq_one_letter_code
_entity_poly.pdbx_strand_id
1 'polypeptide(L)'
;MNSRELSRVLTEQYLEEARTAHQRGKYVAYTTAVSPVEILVAHDFIPIYPENHAVSLITKRLCTELSEVVEKEGYTSHLCAYARCDLGYRETGKSPTGGIPEPDFLLSCNAQCFTLVKWFEVLSRRYKVPMFVFDTPQWIRDGEARKEILNYCVMQLRELIASLEEITGRKFDYDRLREVIRLSDRACRLYRRFLDMAAHKPSPITIFDALIHMAIIVYLRGTPQAVQYYETLVGEIEQKVKRGEAAIQGERFRLYWENLPVWFKFKDHFNLLASYGAVILTSLYVHDWAHEFDVDKDPLVTLAENYVSGFSNVTLEERADMALELFERYKLNGMIMFINRSCKA
;
A
#
# COMPACT_ATOMS: atom_id res chain seq x y z
N MET A 1 4.78 8.81 -23.69
CA MET A 1 4.51 9.25 -22.31
C MET A 1 5.45 8.48 -21.41
N ASN A 2 6.21 9.15 -20.54
CA ASN A 2 7.05 8.46 -19.57
C ASN A 2 6.24 7.98 -18.34
N SER A 3 6.85 7.16 -17.48
CA SER A 3 6.20 6.61 -16.28
C SER A 3 5.67 7.70 -15.35
N ARG A 4 6.37 8.84 -15.19
CA ARG A 4 5.92 9.95 -14.32
C ARG A 4 4.67 10.65 -14.86
N GLU A 5 4.65 10.95 -16.16
CA GLU A 5 3.48 11.52 -16.83
C GLU A 5 2.31 10.55 -16.77
N LEU A 6 2.55 9.26 -17.02
CA LEU A 6 1.54 8.22 -16.95
C LEU A 6 0.97 8.09 -15.53
N SER A 7 1.83 8.13 -14.50
CA SER A 7 1.42 8.13 -13.10
C SER A 7 0.40 9.23 -12.81
N ARG A 8 0.67 10.46 -13.29
CA ARG A 8 -0.20 11.62 -13.09
C ARG A 8 -1.54 11.42 -13.76
N VAL A 9 -1.54 11.03 -15.04
CA VAL A 9 -2.76 10.79 -15.83
C VAL A 9 -3.62 9.69 -15.19
N LEU A 10 -3.00 8.57 -14.80
CA LEU A 10 -3.70 7.46 -14.15
C LEU A 10 -4.28 7.88 -12.79
N THR A 11 -3.55 8.66 -11.99
CA THR A 11 -4.04 9.17 -10.71
C THR A 11 -5.26 10.08 -10.89
N GLU A 12 -5.20 10.99 -11.87
CA GLU A 12 -6.30 11.90 -12.20
C GLU A 12 -7.55 11.14 -12.66
N GLN A 13 -7.37 10.15 -13.55
CA GLN A 13 -8.44 9.30 -14.04
C GLN A 13 -9.09 8.48 -12.92
N TYR A 14 -8.27 7.87 -12.06
CA TYR A 14 -8.74 7.09 -10.92
C TYR A 14 -9.56 7.93 -9.93
N LEU A 15 -9.10 9.13 -9.58
CA LEU A 15 -9.84 10.02 -8.68
C LEU A 15 -11.13 10.54 -9.32
N GLU A 16 -11.12 10.81 -10.62
CA GLU A 16 -12.32 11.22 -11.36
C GLU A 16 -13.34 10.08 -11.44
N GLU A 17 -12.87 8.86 -11.69
CA GLU A 17 -13.72 7.67 -11.67
C GLU A 17 -14.34 7.46 -10.28
N ALA A 18 -13.56 7.63 -9.21
CA ALA A 18 -14.06 7.52 -7.85
C ALA A 18 -15.11 8.60 -7.51
N ARG A 19 -14.92 9.84 -7.97
CA ARG A 19 -15.89 10.93 -7.78
C ARG A 19 -17.18 10.74 -8.58
N THR A 20 -17.09 10.05 -9.72
CA THR A 20 -18.23 9.79 -10.63
C THR A 20 -18.70 8.34 -10.57
N ALA A 21 -18.34 7.59 -9.52
CA ALA A 21 -18.52 6.15 -9.41
C ALA A 21 -19.98 5.72 -9.69
N HIS A 22 -20.94 6.34 -8.99
CA HIS A 22 -22.36 5.98 -9.14
C HIS A 22 -22.91 6.29 -10.53
N GLN A 23 -22.42 7.33 -11.20
CA GLN A 23 -22.82 7.67 -12.58
C GLN A 23 -22.37 6.60 -13.58
N ARG A 24 -21.38 5.78 -13.19
CA ARG A 24 -20.81 4.69 -13.99
C ARG A 24 -21.24 3.31 -13.49
N GLY A 25 -22.20 3.23 -12.57
CA GLY A 25 -22.67 1.95 -11.99
C GLY A 25 -21.63 1.26 -11.08
N LYS A 26 -20.70 2.04 -10.53
CA LYS A 26 -19.65 1.60 -9.58
C LYS A 26 -19.89 2.18 -8.19
N TYR A 27 -19.21 1.62 -7.20
CA TYR A 27 -19.27 2.04 -5.81
C TYR A 27 -17.88 2.47 -5.31
N VAL A 28 -17.81 3.21 -4.22
CA VAL A 28 -16.55 3.60 -3.56
C VAL A 28 -16.36 2.76 -2.30
N ALA A 29 -15.21 2.08 -2.19
CA ALA A 29 -14.84 1.37 -0.96
C ALA A 29 -13.64 2.05 -0.31
N TYR A 30 -13.76 2.47 0.95
CA TYR A 30 -12.57 2.80 1.73
C TYR A 30 -11.88 1.54 2.16
N THR A 31 -10.57 1.45 1.95
CA THR A 31 -9.82 0.26 2.32
C THR A 31 -8.44 0.57 2.90
N THR A 32 -7.99 -0.27 3.83
CA THR A 32 -6.61 -0.22 4.34
C THR A 32 -5.64 -0.75 3.30
N ALA A 33 -4.39 -0.30 3.35
CA ALA A 33 -3.44 -0.54 2.26
C ALA A 33 -3.08 -2.03 2.04
N VAL A 34 -3.27 -2.89 3.05
CA VAL A 34 -3.05 -4.35 2.97
C VAL A 34 -4.35 -5.17 2.98
N SER A 35 -5.46 -4.59 2.53
CA SER A 35 -6.70 -5.35 2.33
C SER A 35 -6.74 -6.05 0.97
N PRO A 36 -7.49 -7.18 0.83
CA PRO A 36 -7.70 -7.91 -0.42
C PRO A 36 -8.50 -7.10 -1.45
N VAL A 37 -7.81 -6.22 -2.16
CA VAL A 37 -8.40 -5.21 -3.06
C VAL A 37 -8.97 -5.87 -4.32
N GLU A 38 -8.44 -7.02 -4.72
CA GLU A 38 -8.87 -7.77 -5.89
C GLU A 38 -10.35 -8.11 -5.84
N ILE A 39 -10.90 -8.40 -4.65
CA ILE A 39 -12.33 -8.66 -4.47
C ILE A 39 -13.16 -7.38 -4.73
N LEU A 40 -12.68 -6.22 -4.28
CA LEU A 40 -13.35 -4.94 -4.55
C LEU A 40 -13.34 -4.61 -6.04
N VAL A 41 -12.18 -4.73 -6.68
CA VAL A 41 -12.00 -4.45 -8.11
C VAL A 41 -12.82 -5.42 -8.98
N ALA A 42 -12.91 -6.69 -8.58
CA ALA A 42 -13.71 -7.70 -9.28
C ALA A 42 -15.22 -7.42 -9.20
N HIS A 43 -15.66 -6.67 -8.19
CA HIS A 43 -17.08 -6.35 -7.95
C HIS A 43 -17.44 -4.88 -8.22
N ASP A 44 -16.64 -4.21 -9.05
CA ASP A 44 -16.85 -2.81 -9.48
C ASP A 44 -16.89 -1.78 -8.33
N PHE A 45 -16.17 -2.07 -7.25
CA PHE A 45 -15.81 -1.05 -6.26
C PHE A 45 -14.48 -0.39 -6.63
N ILE A 46 -14.43 0.93 -6.50
CA ILE A 46 -13.22 1.72 -6.64
C ILE A 46 -12.61 1.85 -5.24
N PRO A 47 -11.47 1.18 -4.99
CA PRO A 47 -10.83 1.21 -3.67
C PRO A 47 -10.18 2.57 -3.46
N ILE A 48 -10.51 3.26 -2.37
CA ILE A 48 -9.93 4.54 -1.94
C ILE A 48 -9.23 4.34 -0.59
N TYR A 49 -8.07 4.96 -0.42
CA TYR A 49 -7.19 4.71 0.72
C TYR A 49 -7.07 5.99 1.58
N PRO A 50 -7.78 6.08 2.72
CA PRO A 50 -7.61 7.19 3.66
C PRO A 50 -6.15 7.38 4.09
N GLU A 51 -5.36 6.31 4.17
CA GLU A 51 -3.92 6.36 4.46
C GLU A 51 -3.13 7.16 3.40
N ASN A 52 -3.40 6.92 2.11
CA ASN A 52 -2.75 7.64 1.01
C ASN A 52 -3.15 9.12 1.01
N HIS A 53 -4.41 9.42 1.33
CA HIS A 53 -4.84 10.80 1.51
C HIS A 53 -4.12 11.46 2.68
N ALA A 54 -4.00 10.78 3.82
CA ALA A 54 -3.25 11.27 4.98
C ALA A 54 -1.77 11.53 4.66
N VAL A 55 -1.13 10.69 3.84
CA VAL A 55 0.24 10.92 3.33
C VAL A 55 0.30 12.25 2.56
N SER A 56 -0.69 12.54 1.72
CA SER A 56 -0.75 13.80 0.96
C SER A 56 -0.86 15.03 1.89
N LEU A 57 -1.67 14.93 2.95
CA LEU A 57 -1.84 15.98 3.96
C LEU A 57 -0.55 16.22 4.75
N ILE A 58 0.13 15.14 5.18
CA ILE A 58 1.39 15.21 5.91
C ILE A 58 2.50 15.79 5.03
N THR A 59 2.59 15.35 3.78
CA THR A 59 3.58 15.86 2.81
C THR A 59 3.42 17.36 2.59
N LYS A 60 2.17 17.86 2.62
CA LYS A 60 1.85 19.30 2.52
C LYS A 60 1.86 20.03 3.86
N ARG A 61 2.36 19.41 4.93
CA ARG A 61 2.54 19.97 6.27
C ARG A 61 1.23 20.44 6.93
N LEU A 62 0.11 19.81 6.60
CA LEU A 62 -1.19 20.11 7.21
C LEU A 62 -1.49 19.27 8.46
N CYS A 63 -0.71 18.22 8.70
CA CYS A 63 -1.00 17.24 9.75
C CYS A 63 -1.13 17.83 11.15
N THR A 64 -0.27 18.78 11.53
CA THR A 64 -0.31 19.40 12.87
C THR A 64 -1.64 20.11 13.10
N GLU A 65 -1.98 21.06 12.20
CA GLU A 65 -3.22 21.83 12.29
C GLU A 65 -4.46 20.92 12.30
N LEU A 66 -4.50 19.92 11.42
CA LEU A 66 -5.62 18.98 11.36
C LEU A 66 -5.71 18.10 12.61
N SER A 67 -4.58 17.65 13.14
CA SER A 67 -4.57 16.83 14.35
C SER A 67 -5.04 17.61 15.58
N GLU A 68 -4.69 18.89 15.69
CA GLU A 68 -5.14 19.76 16.79
C GLU A 68 -6.66 19.93 16.84
N VAL A 69 -7.36 19.80 15.70
CA VAL A 69 -8.83 19.85 15.65
C VAL A 69 -9.42 18.65 16.39
N VAL A 70 -9.02 17.44 16.02
CA VAL A 70 -9.55 16.22 16.64
C VAL A 70 -9.03 16.01 18.06
N GLU A 71 -7.85 16.52 18.38
CA GLU A 71 -7.34 16.51 19.76
C GLU A 71 -8.22 17.33 20.71
N LYS A 72 -8.81 18.46 20.23
CA LYS A 72 -9.79 19.24 21.00
C LYS A 72 -11.13 18.51 21.18
N GLU A 73 -11.44 17.54 20.33
CA GLU A 73 -12.62 16.68 20.44
C GLU A 73 -12.40 15.49 21.40
N GLY A 74 -11.19 15.34 21.95
CA GLY A 74 -10.85 14.32 22.94
C GLY A 74 -10.04 13.14 22.39
N TYR A 75 -9.64 13.15 21.11
CA TYR A 75 -8.69 12.18 20.60
C TYR A 75 -7.30 12.42 21.21
N THR A 76 -6.64 11.35 21.69
CA THR A 76 -5.29 11.50 22.25
C THR A 76 -4.25 11.74 21.13
N SER A 77 -3.31 12.67 21.37
CA SER A 77 -2.14 12.90 20.51
C SER A 77 -1.24 11.66 20.36
N HIS A 78 -1.46 10.63 21.18
CA HIS A 78 -0.77 9.34 21.09
C HIS A 78 -1.23 8.47 19.92
N LEU A 79 -2.35 8.80 19.27
CA LEU A 79 -2.86 8.10 18.09
C LEU A 79 -1.97 8.32 16.86
N CYS A 80 -2.08 7.39 15.91
CA CYS A 80 -1.40 7.47 14.62
C CYS A 80 -1.65 8.83 13.95
N ALA A 81 -0.60 9.47 13.46
CA ALA A 81 -0.71 10.74 12.75
C ALA A 81 -1.60 10.63 11.50
N TYR A 82 -1.66 9.47 10.83
CA TYR A 82 -2.55 9.28 9.68
C TYR A 82 -4.01 9.42 10.09
N ALA A 83 -4.42 8.70 11.14
CA ALA A 83 -5.79 8.75 11.63
C ALA A 83 -6.17 10.15 12.13
N ARG A 84 -5.33 10.81 12.93
CA ARG A 84 -5.62 12.17 13.42
C ARG A 84 -5.71 13.19 12.28
N CYS A 85 -4.81 13.12 11.31
CA CYS A 85 -4.79 14.00 10.16
C CYS A 85 -6.01 13.81 9.25
N ASP A 86 -6.37 12.55 8.95
CA ASP A 86 -7.56 12.24 8.17
C ASP A 86 -8.84 12.67 8.86
N LEU A 87 -9.00 12.33 10.15
CA LEU A 87 -10.18 12.73 10.92
C LEU A 87 -10.30 14.25 11.01
N GLY A 88 -9.19 14.98 11.23
CA GLY A 88 -9.19 16.44 11.22
C GLY A 88 -9.52 17.04 9.85
N TYR A 89 -9.13 16.38 8.77
CA TYR A 89 -9.58 16.75 7.42
C TYR A 89 -11.11 16.60 7.31
N ARG A 90 -11.72 15.55 7.87
CA ARG A 90 -13.18 15.38 7.82
C ARG A 90 -13.94 16.48 8.57
N GLU A 91 -13.37 17.01 9.64
CA GLU A 91 -13.99 18.10 10.40
C GLU A 91 -13.81 19.48 9.74
N THR A 92 -12.72 19.70 9.01
CA THR A 92 -12.37 21.01 8.45
C THR A 92 -12.60 21.17 6.95
N GLY A 93 -12.68 20.05 6.22
CA GLY A 93 -12.64 20.02 4.75
C GLY A 93 -11.28 20.41 4.15
N LYS A 94 -10.25 20.71 4.96
CA LYS A 94 -8.98 21.25 4.47
C LYS A 94 -8.11 20.14 3.86
N SER A 95 -7.95 20.19 2.54
CA SER A 95 -7.14 19.23 1.78
C SER A 95 -6.45 19.89 0.58
N PRO A 96 -5.19 19.55 0.26
CA PRO A 96 -4.47 20.10 -0.87
C PRO A 96 -4.95 19.55 -2.21
N THR A 97 -5.75 18.46 -2.21
CA THR A 97 -6.25 17.75 -3.40
C THR A 97 -7.77 17.81 -3.53
N GLY A 98 -8.44 18.61 -2.70
CA GLY A 98 -9.91 18.67 -2.66
C GLY A 98 -10.56 17.46 -1.99
N GLY A 99 -9.81 16.68 -1.20
CA GLY A 99 -10.35 15.53 -0.46
C GLY A 99 -10.43 14.23 -1.26
N ILE A 100 -11.16 13.27 -0.70
CA ILE A 100 -11.51 11.97 -1.29
C ILE A 100 -13.03 11.78 -1.28
N PRO A 101 -13.63 11.05 -2.25
CA PRO A 101 -15.07 10.85 -2.31
C PRO A 101 -15.56 10.01 -1.13
N GLU A 102 -16.82 10.22 -0.73
CA GLU A 102 -17.43 9.46 0.37
C GLU A 102 -17.56 7.96 0.02
N PRO A 103 -17.42 7.05 1.01
CA PRO A 103 -17.49 5.62 0.77
C PRO A 103 -18.93 5.10 0.81
N ASP A 104 -19.19 4.02 0.07
CA ASP A 104 -20.38 3.17 0.20
C ASP A 104 -20.11 1.95 1.11
N PHE A 105 -18.83 1.62 1.32
CA PHE A 105 -18.37 0.45 2.08
C PHE A 105 -16.97 0.69 2.67
N LEU A 106 -16.65 0.02 3.78
CA LEU A 106 -15.33 0.03 4.41
C LEU A 106 -14.77 -1.39 4.53
N LEU A 107 -13.57 -1.62 3.99
CA LEU A 107 -12.81 -2.86 4.13
C LEU A 107 -11.51 -2.60 4.91
N SER A 108 -11.47 -2.97 6.18
CA SER A 108 -10.28 -2.85 7.01
C SER A 108 -9.59 -4.20 7.19
N CYS A 109 -8.27 -4.20 7.29
CA CYS A 109 -7.43 -5.35 7.60
C CYS A 109 -6.54 -5.01 8.80
N ASN A 110 -6.43 -5.94 9.76
CA ASN A 110 -5.62 -5.75 10.97
C ASN A 110 -4.15 -6.24 10.80
N ALA A 111 -3.78 -6.86 9.68
CA ALA A 111 -2.42 -7.33 9.38
C ALA A 111 -1.35 -6.27 9.59
N GLN A 112 -1.64 -5.01 9.20
CA GLN A 112 -0.76 -3.87 9.40
C GLN A 112 -0.69 -3.43 10.86
N CYS A 113 -1.85 -3.13 11.45
CA CYS A 113 -1.99 -2.85 12.88
C CYS A 113 -3.46 -2.80 13.28
N PHE A 114 -3.73 -3.06 14.57
CA PHE A 114 -5.07 -2.98 15.15
C PHE A 114 -5.64 -1.55 15.21
N THR A 115 -4.82 -0.51 15.11
CA THR A 115 -5.31 0.88 15.20
C THR A 115 -6.06 1.32 13.95
N LEU A 116 -5.78 0.73 12.78
CA LEU A 116 -6.50 1.01 11.55
C LEU A 116 -7.97 0.60 11.66
N VAL A 117 -8.25 -0.55 12.27
CA VAL A 117 -9.63 -1.03 12.50
C VAL A 117 -10.42 -0.01 13.32
N LYS A 118 -9.85 0.53 14.40
CA LYS A 118 -10.53 1.55 15.24
C LYS A 118 -10.78 2.85 14.48
N TRP A 119 -9.87 3.27 13.63
CA TRP A 119 -10.08 4.43 12.76
C TRP A 119 -11.21 4.16 11.75
N PHE A 120 -11.22 3.00 11.11
CA PHE A 120 -12.27 2.63 10.16
C PHE A 120 -13.64 2.50 10.83
N GLU A 121 -13.72 2.05 12.08
CA GLU A 121 -14.98 2.09 12.83
C GLU A 121 -15.51 3.52 13.04
N VAL A 122 -14.63 4.50 13.28
CA VAL A 122 -15.02 5.91 13.37
C VAL A 122 -15.55 6.38 12.02
N LEU A 123 -14.91 5.99 10.92
CA LEU A 123 -15.40 6.30 9.57
C LEU A 123 -16.77 5.64 9.29
N SER A 124 -16.95 4.37 9.67
CA SER A 124 -18.23 3.66 9.52
C SER A 124 -19.36 4.38 10.27
N ARG A 125 -19.12 4.77 11.52
CA ARG A 125 -20.11 5.53 12.31
C ARG A 125 -20.42 6.91 11.70
N ARG A 126 -19.42 7.59 11.14
CA ARG A 126 -19.59 8.90 10.50
C ARG A 126 -20.43 8.80 9.23
N TYR A 127 -20.09 7.90 8.32
CA TYR A 127 -20.77 7.74 7.02
C TYR A 127 -22.01 6.86 7.08
N LYS A 128 -22.21 6.12 8.18
CA LYS A 128 -23.30 5.14 8.35
C LYS A 128 -23.31 4.08 7.25
N VAL A 129 -22.12 3.63 6.86
CA VAL A 129 -21.92 2.59 5.84
C VAL A 129 -21.35 1.31 6.45
N PRO A 130 -21.68 0.14 5.88
CA PRO A 130 -21.18 -1.14 6.38
C PRO A 130 -19.66 -1.20 6.36
N MET A 131 -19.12 -1.87 7.37
CA MET A 131 -17.69 -2.13 7.51
C MET A 131 -17.47 -3.63 7.67
N PHE A 132 -16.55 -4.15 6.87
CA PHE A 132 -16.01 -5.50 7.01
C PHE A 132 -14.58 -5.43 7.52
N VAL A 133 -14.27 -6.25 8.52
CA VAL A 133 -12.90 -6.43 9.02
C VAL A 133 -12.40 -7.77 8.51
N PHE A 134 -11.42 -7.74 7.62
CA PHE A 134 -10.63 -8.91 7.27
C PHE A 134 -9.61 -9.12 8.40
N ASP A 135 -9.98 -9.99 9.33
CA ASP A 135 -9.19 -10.30 10.51
C ASP A 135 -8.15 -11.37 10.17
N THR A 136 -6.89 -10.96 10.17
CA THR A 136 -5.73 -11.82 9.99
C THR A 136 -5.06 -12.03 11.35
N PRO A 137 -5.17 -13.23 11.94
CA PRO A 137 -4.33 -13.59 13.08
C PRO A 137 -2.85 -13.52 12.70
N GLN A 138 -1.98 -13.34 13.70
CA GLN A 138 -0.54 -13.25 13.46
C GLN A 138 -0.03 -14.53 12.78
N TRP A 139 0.71 -14.38 11.70
CA TRP A 139 1.34 -15.46 10.95
C TRP A 139 2.56 -15.99 11.71
N ILE A 140 2.34 -17.01 12.53
CA ILE A 140 3.39 -17.61 13.38
C ILE A 140 4.10 -18.79 12.70
N ARG A 141 5.32 -19.13 13.15
CA ARG A 141 6.12 -20.26 12.64
C ARG A 141 5.62 -21.65 13.12
N ASP A 142 4.31 -21.84 13.18
CA ASP A 142 3.71 -23.15 13.41
C ASP A 142 2.94 -23.59 12.17
N GLY A 143 3.28 -24.77 11.65
CA GLY A 143 2.76 -25.26 10.38
C GLY A 143 1.26 -25.56 10.41
N GLU A 144 0.71 -25.96 11.56
CA GLU A 144 -0.73 -26.26 11.69
C GLU A 144 -1.52 -24.98 11.90
N ALA A 145 -1.06 -24.08 12.77
CA ALA A 145 -1.65 -22.77 12.97
C ALA A 145 -1.74 -21.99 11.67
N ARG A 146 -0.73 -22.06 10.79
CA ARG A 146 -0.78 -21.43 9.46
C ARG A 146 -1.93 -21.96 8.60
N LYS A 147 -2.17 -23.27 8.60
CA LYS A 147 -3.29 -23.86 7.85
C LYS A 147 -4.62 -23.38 8.41
N GLU A 148 -4.76 -23.33 9.74
CA GLU A 148 -5.96 -22.82 10.40
C GLU A 148 -6.21 -21.35 10.06
N ILE A 149 -5.16 -20.51 10.12
CA ILE A 149 -5.21 -19.10 9.74
C ILE A 149 -5.65 -18.96 8.27
N LEU A 150 -5.06 -19.72 7.36
CA LEU A 150 -5.46 -19.69 5.94
C LEU A 150 -6.93 -20.07 5.77
N ASN A 151 -7.38 -21.17 6.38
CA ASN A 151 -8.78 -21.59 6.30
C ASN A 151 -9.75 -20.53 6.83
N TYR A 152 -9.40 -19.91 7.95
CA TYR A 152 -10.18 -18.80 8.55
C TYR A 152 -10.24 -17.58 7.63
N CYS A 153 -9.12 -17.18 7.04
CA CYS A 153 -9.08 -16.05 6.11
C CYS A 153 -9.86 -16.36 4.82
N VAL A 154 -9.75 -17.56 4.25
CA VAL A 154 -10.53 -17.94 3.06
C VAL A 154 -12.04 -17.94 3.37
N MET A 155 -12.45 -18.36 4.57
CA MET A 155 -13.85 -18.25 5.01
C MET A 155 -14.31 -16.78 5.04
N GLN A 156 -13.53 -15.88 5.65
CA GLN A 156 -13.84 -14.45 5.68
C GLN A 156 -13.88 -13.81 4.28
N LEU A 157 -13.04 -14.23 3.34
CA LEU A 157 -13.11 -13.74 1.95
C LEU A 157 -14.46 -14.08 1.29
N ARG A 158 -15.05 -15.25 1.61
CA ARG A 158 -16.40 -15.62 1.15
C ARG A 158 -17.49 -14.75 1.81
N GLU A 159 -17.34 -14.43 3.09
CA GLU A 159 -18.26 -13.55 3.83
C GLU A 159 -18.19 -12.10 3.33
N LEU A 160 -16.98 -11.63 2.98
CA LEU A 160 -16.78 -10.34 2.32
C LEU A 160 -17.52 -10.30 0.99
N ILE A 161 -17.36 -11.33 0.15
CA ILE A 161 -18.09 -11.45 -1.12
C ILE A 161 -19.60 -11.38 -0.88
N ALA A 162 -20.14 -12.14 0.07
CA ALA A 162 -21.57 -12.11 0.40
C ALA A 162 -22.04 -10.71 0.83
N SER A 163 -21.24 -10.00 1.63
CA SER A 163 -21.53 -8.64 2.06
C SER A 163 -21.57 -7.65 0.88
N LEU A 164 -20.65 -7.80 -0.08
CA LEU A 164 -20.63 -6.99 -1.30
C LEU A 164 -21.81 -7.31 -2.23
N GLU A 165 -22.23 -8.57 -2.32
CA GLU A 165 -23.46 -8.95 -3.04
C GLU A 165 -24.69 -8.29 -2.42
N GLU A 166 -24.79 -8.25 -1.08
CA GLU A 166 -25.89 -7.60 -0.37
C GLU A 166 -25.95 -6.09 -0.62
N ILE A 167 -24.81 -5.40 -0.57
CA ILE A 167 -24.72 -3.95 -0.80
C ILE A 167 -25.13 -3.58 -2.23
N THR A 168 -24.73 -4.38 -3.20
CA THR A 168 -24.91 -4.06 -4.63
C THR A 168 -26.16 -4.68 -5.25
N GLY A 169 -26.72 -5.72 -4.62
CA GLY A 169 -27.75 -6.57 -5.22
C GLY A 169 -27.27 -7.38 -6.42
N ARG A 170 -25.96 -7.42 -6.70
CA ARG A 170 -25.35 -8.13 -7.84
C ARG A 170 -24.62 -9.38 -7.36
N LYS A 171 -24.70 -10.46 -8.15
CA LYS A 171 -23.92 -11.67 -7.91
C LYS A 171 -22.44 -11.45 -8.23
N PHE A 172 -21.58 -12.04 -7.42
CA PHE A 172 -20.14 -11.93 -7.56
C PHE A 172 -19.64 -12.84 -8.68
N ASP A 173 -18.76 -12.30 -9.52
CA ASP A 173 -18.19 -13.01 -10.67
C ASP A 173 -16.78 -13.52 -10.33
N TYR A 174 -16.67 -14.85 -10.13
CA TYR A 174 -15.39 -15.50 -9.85
C TYR A 174 -14.46 -15.56 -11.06
N ASP A 175 -14.97 -15.54 -12.29
CA ASP A 175 -14.14 -15.49 -13.48
C ASP A 175 -13.52 -14.10 -13.64
N ARG A 176 -14.29 -13.06 -13.32
CA ARG A 176 -13.76 -11.70 -13.20
C ARG A 176 -12.68 -11.62 -12.12
N LEU A 177 -12.88 -12.24 -10.95
CA LEU A 177 -11.86 -12.29 -9.90
C LEU A 177 -10.56 -12.96 -10.39
N ARG A 178 -10.66 -14.07 -11.14
CA ARG A 178 -9.47 -14.72 -11.72
C ARG A 178 -8.75 -13.80 -12.70
N GLU A 179 -9.47 -13.04 -13.52
CA GLU A 179 -8.86 -12.03 -14.41
C GLU A 179 -8.13 -10.94 -13.60
N VAL A 180 -8.78 -10.40 -12.57
CA VAL A 180 -8.21 -9.38 -11.69
C VAL A 180 -6.95 -9.90 -10.99
N ILE A 181 -6.95 -11.14 -10.48
CA ILE A 181 -5.77 -11.75 -9.86
C ILE A 181 -4.63 -11.93 -10.87
N ARG A 182 -4.91 -12.33 -12.12
CA ARG A 182 -3.87 -12.40 -13.18
C ARG A 182 -3.25 -11.03 -13.47
N LEU A 183 -4.07 -9.97 -13.49
CA LEU A 183 -3.60 -8.60 -13.63
C LEU A 183 -2.77 -8.15 -12.42
N SER A 184 -3.22 -8.50 -11.20
CA SER A 184 -2.47 -8.25 -9.96
C SER A 184 -1.12 -8.95 -9.98
N ASP A 185 -1.05 -10.24 -10.29
CA ASP A 185 0.19 -11.01 -10.39
C ASP A 185 1.16 -10.37 -11.37
N ARG A 186 0.69 -10.06 -12.59
CA ARG A 186 1.54 -9.43 -13.61
C ARG A 186 2.07 -8.09 -13.14
N ALA A 187 1.23 -7.23 -12.55
CA ALA A 187 1.65 -5.95 -12.00
C ALA A 187 2.65 -6.11 -10.84
N CYS A 188 2.40 -7.04 -9.90
CA CYS A 188 3.28 -7.31 -8.77
C CYS A 188 4.64 -7.87 -9.21
N ARG A 189 4.69 -8.76 -10.21
CA ARG A 189 5.95 -9.26 -10.78
C ARG A 189 6.76 -8.14 -11.45
N LEU A 190 6.10 -7.26 -12.20
CA LEU A 190 6.76 -6.09 -12.81
C LEU A 190 7.24 -5.10 -11.74
N TYR A 191 6.44 -4.87 -10.70
CA TYR A 191 6.82 -4.03 -9.57
C TYR A 191 8.03 -4.59 -8.82
N ARG A 192 8.03 -5.90 -8.51
CA ARG A 192 9.19 -6.59 -7.92
C ARG A 192 10.42 -6.46 -8.78
N ARG A 193 10.30 -6.69 -10.10
CA ARG A 193 11.39 -6.50 -11.05
C ARG A 193 11.94 -5.07 -11.02
N PHE A 194 11.07 -4.08 -10.91
CA PHE A 194 11.48 -2.68 -10.71
C PHE A 194 12.26 -2.50 -9.40
N LEU A 195 11.79 -3.04 -8.28
CA LEU A 195 12.50 -2.97 -7.00
C LEU A 195 13.86 -3.70 -7.06
N ASP A 196 13.93 -4.88 -7.67
CA ASP A 196 15.16 -5.68 -7.79
C ASP A 196 16.24 -4.96 -8.62
N MET A 197 15.86 -4.02 -9.51
CA MET A 197 16.83 -3.21 -10.24
C MET A 197 17.69 -2.32 -9.33
N ALA A 198 17.28 -2.05 -8.07
CA ALA A 198 18.14 -1.34 -7.11
C ALA A 198 19.39 -2.15 -6.70
N ALA A 199 19.45 -3.44 -7.02
CA ALA A 199 20.61 -4.30 -6.74
C ALA A 199 21.83 -4.01 -7.65
N HIS A 200 21.64 -3.32 -8.78
CA HIS A 200 22.76 -2.92 -9.66
C HIS A 200 23.76 -2.02 -8.92
N LYS A 201 25.00 -2.01 -9.41
CA LYS A 201 26.11 -1.21 -8.87
C LYS A 201 26.77 -0.38 -9.98
N PRO A 202 26.66 0.96 -9.94
CA PRO A 202 25.81 1.74 -9.05
C PRO A 202 24.31 1.50 -9.34
N SER A 203 23.44 1.79 -8.36
CA SER A 203 22.00 1.58 -8.49
C SER A 203 21.36 2.63 -9.42
N PRO A 204 20.47 2.24 -10.35
CA PRO A 204 19.73 3.15 -11.23
C PRO A 204 18.55 3.84 -10.56
N ILE A 205 18.16 3.38 -9.36
CA ILE A 205 17.02 3.89 -8.58
C ILE A 205 17.39 4.00 -7.10
N THR A 206 16.59 4.76 -6.37
CA THR A 206 16.66 4.87 -4.92
C THR A 206 15.32 4.49 -4.29
N ILE A 207 15.27 4.41 -2.97
CA ILE A 207 14.01 4.25 -2.23
C ILE A 207 12.98 5.35 -2.58
N PHE A 208 13.42 6.54 -3.02
CA PHE A 208 12.52 7.62 -3.40
C PHE A 208 11.73 7.26 -4.65
N ASP A 209 12.42 6.72 -5.65
CA ASP A 209 11.78 6.20 -6.84
C ASP A 209 10.83 5.06 -6.42
N ALA A 210 11.28 4.15 -5.54
CA ALA A 210 10.46 3.05 -5.06
C ALA A 210 9.15 3.53 -4.40
N LEU A 211 9.20 4.52 -3.51
CA LEU A 211 8.04 5.07 -2.79
C LEU A 211 7.09 5.87 -3.70
N ILE A 212 7.62 6.60 -4.68
CA ILE A 212 6.78 7.30 -5.66
C ILE A 212 6.02 6.29 -6.51
N HIS A 213 6.74 5.29 -7.04
CA HIS A 213 6.19 4.29 -7.93
C HIS A 213 5.35 3.23 -7.21
N MET A 214 5.47 3.09 -5.88
CA MET A 214 4.64 2.22 -5.03
C MET A 214 3.17 2.63 -5.04
N ALA A 215 2.85 3.92 -5.19
CA ALA A 215 1.47 4.38 -5.11
C ALA A 215 0.56 3.66 -6.12
N ILE A 216 1.03 3.40 -7.35
CA ILE A 216 0.24 2.73 -8.39
C ILE A 216 -0.15 1.31 -8.01
N ILE A 217 0.78 0.50 -7.47
CA ILE A 217 0.45 -0.87 -7.05
C ILE A 217 -0.52 -0.86 -5.87
N VAL A 218 -0.52 0.18 -5.03
CA VAL A 218 -1.48 0.26 -3.93
C VAL A 218 -2.91 0.43 -4.48
N TYR A 219 -3.17 1.40 -5.34
CA TYR A 219 -4.56 1.77 -5.69
C TYR A 219 -5.05 1.29 -7.06
N LEU A 220 -4.18 0.81 -7.96
CA LEU A 220 -4.57 0.27 -9.28
C LEU A 220 -4.24 -1.22 -9.46
N ARG A 221 -3.76 -1.93 -8.43
CA ARG A 221 -3.53 -3.38 -8.54
C ARG A 221 -4.82 -4.10 -8.93
N GLY A 222 -4.68 -5.09 -9.81
CA GLY A 222 -5.82 -5.79 -10.42
C GLY A 222 -6.39 -5.11 -11.66
N THR A 223 -5.76 -4.05 -12.17
CA THR A 223 -6.20 -3.33 -13.37
C THR A 223 -5.18 -3.41 -14.52
N PRO A 224 -5.61 -3.35 -15.79
CA PRO A 224 -4.70 -3.23 -16.93
C PRO A 224 -3.79 -2.00 -16.87
N GLN A 225 -4.26 -0.91 -16.27
CA GLN A 225 -3.53 0.34 -16.11
C GLN A 225 -2.28 0.17 -15.25
N ALA A 226 -2.36 -0.59 -14.16
CA ALA A 226 -1.19 -0.90 -13.33
C ALA A 226 -0.15 -1.71 -14.11
N VAL A 227 -0.59 -2.68 -14.92
CA VAL A 227 0.32 -3.47 -15.78
C VAL A 227 1.03 -2.54 -16.77
N GLN A 228 0.29 -1.74 -17.54
CA GLN A 228 0.85 -0.81 -18.51
C GLN A 228 1.87 0.14 -17.86
N TYR A 229 1.55 0.64 -16.66
CA TYR A 229 2.43 1.51 -15.90
C TYR A 229 3.75 0.84 -15.57
N TYR A 230 3.71 -0.35 -14.97
CA TYR A 230 4.94 -1.03 -14.54
C TYR A 230 5.75 -1.57 -15.72
N GLU A 231 5.14 -1.91 -16.86
CA GLU A 231 5.88 -2.21 -18.10
C GLU A 231 6.66 -0.98 -18.59
N THR A 232 6.01 0.18 -18.61
CA THR A 232 6.65 1.45 -18.99
C THR A 232 7.80 1.77 -18.04
N LEU A 233 7.57 1.68 -16.73
CA LEU A 233 8.58 1.96 -15.70
C LEU A 233 9.77 1.00 -15.80
N VAL A 234 9.52 -0.31 -15.93
CA VAL A 234 10.59 -1.30 -16.06
C VAL A 234 11.43 -1.01 -17.29
N GLY A 235 10.80 -0.76 -18.45
CA GLY A 235 11.51 -0.41 -19.67
C GLY A 235 12.38 0.83 -19.52
N GLU A 236 11.91 1.87 -18.82
CA GLU A 236 12.70 3.08 -18.56
C GLU A 236 13.94 2.80 -17.70
N ILE A 237 13.78 2.07 -16.60
CA ILE A 237 14.90 1.78 -15.69
C ILE A 237 15.89 0.80 -16.32
N GLU A 238 15.44 -0.18 -17.12
CA GLU A 238 16.34 -1.03 -17.90
C GLU A 238 17.23 -0.21 -18.85
N GLN A 239 16.67 0.83 -19.48
CA GLN A 239 17.45 1.70 -20.36
C GLN A 239 18.44 2.55 -19.57
N LYS A 240 18.11 2.99 -18.34
CA LYS A 240 19.08 3.63 -17.44
C LYS A 240 20.23 2.70 -17.09
N VAL A 241 19.93 1.46 -16.74
CA VAL A 241 20.93 0.42 -16.46
C VAL A 241 21.86 0.23 -17.67
N LYS A 242 21.30 0.08 -18.88
CA LYS A 242 22.09 -0.08 -20.12
C LYS A 242 23.01 1.10 -20.40
N ARG A 243 22.62 2.32 -20.03
CA ARG A 243 23.45 3.53 -20.18
C ARG A 243 24.42 3.76 -19.03
N GLY A 244 24.43 2.90 -18.01
CA GLY A 244 25.26 3.07 -16.81
C GLY A 244 24.87 4.27 -15.96
N GLU A 245 23.61 4.71 -16.04
CA GLU A 245 23.13 5.85 -15.26
C GLU A 245 22.90 5.45 -13.79
N ALA A 246 23.68 6.05 -12.90
CA ALA A 246 23.50 5.93 -11.46
C ALA A 246 22.48 6.95 -10.94
N ALA A 247 21.62 6.54 -10.00
CA ALA A 247 20.76 7.47 -9.29
C ALA A 247 21.56 8.42 -8.37
N ILE A 248 22.64 7.92 -7.77
CA ILE A 248 23.62 8.70 -6.99
C ILE A 248 25.00 8.46 -7.59
N GLN A 249 25.63 9.54 -8.08
CA GLN A 249 27.01 9.49 -8.57
C GLN A 249 27.98 9.24 -7.40
N GLY A 250 28.94 8.34 -7.59
CA GLY A 250 29.89 7.98 -6.54
C GLY A 250 29.25 7.24 -5.36
N GLU A 251 28.33 6.31 -5.63
CA GLU A 251 27.72 5.44 -4.62
C GLU A 251 28.78 4.71 -3.78
N ARG A 252 28.81 4.98 -2.47
CA ARG A 252 29.75 4.42 -1.47
C ARG A 252 29.06 3.55 -0.42
N PHE A 253 27.88 3.96 0.02
CA PHE A 253 27.12 3.27 1.06
C PHE A 253 25.74 2.86 0.53
N ARG A 254 25.35 1.61 0.78
CA ARG A 254 24.10 1.01 0.32
C ARG A 254 23.27 0.67 1.54
N LEU A 255 22.22 1.46 1.77
CA LEU A 255 21.50 1.49 3.02
C LEU A 255 20.10 0.89 2.90
N TYR A 256 19.70 0.21 3.96
CA TYR A 256 18.34 -0.22 4.24
C TYR A 256 17.60 0.85 5.07
N TRP A 257 16.32 1.09 4.79
CA TRP A 257 15.47 1.95 5.62
C TRP A 257 14.42 1.12 6.34
N GLU A 258 14.39 1.18 7.67
CA GLU A 258 13.36 0.53 8.46
C GLU A 258 12.23 1.51 8.77
N ASN A 259 10.97 1.03 8.67
CA ASN A 259 9.72 1.78 8.87
C ASN A 259 9.29 2.70 7.70
N LEU A 260 8.20 3.45 7.91
CA LEU A 260 7.65 4.43 6.98
C LEU A 260 8.58 5.63 6.78
N PRO A 261 8.53 6.30 5.62
CA PRO A 261 9.22 7.57 5.39
C PRO A 261 8.73 8.69 6.30
N VAL A 262 9.63 9.60 6.68
CA VAL A 262 9.26 10.89 7.28
C VAL A 262 8.79 11.84 6.18
N TRP A 263 7.57 11.65 5.68
CA TRP A 263 7.06 12.25 4.42
C TRP A 263 7.40 13.73 4.20
N PHE A 264 7.21 14.59 5.22
CA PHE A 264 7.47 16.04 5.12
C PHE A 264 8.95 16.43 5.14
N LYS A 265 9.85 15.52 5.52
CA LYS A 265 11.31 15.69 5.62
C LYS A 265 12.10 14.72 4.75
N PHE A 266 11.43 13.84 4.01
CA PHE A 266 12.09 12.72 3.36
C PHE A 266 13.15 13.19 2.34
N LYS A 267 12.85 14.25 1.56
CA LYS A 267 13.82 14.88 0.65
C LYS A 267 15.05 15.47 1.38
N ASP A 268 14.88 16.00 2.59
CA ASP A 268 16.00 16.55 3.37
C ASP A 268 16.95 15.42 3.79
N HIS A 269 16.40 14.30 4.27
CA HIS A 269 17.19 13.10 4.61
C HIS A 269 17.93 12.54 3.39
N PHE A 270 17.28 12.52 2.22
CA PHE A 270 17.91 12.09 0.98
C PHE A 270 19.14 12.90 0.63
N ASN A 271 18.97 14.23 0.54
CA ASN A 271 20.03 15.13 0.11
C ASN A 271 21.22 15.04 1.07
N LEU A 272 20.94 14.92 2.37
CA LEU A 272 21.97 14.71 3.37
C LEU A 272 22.76 13.42 3.10
N LEU A 273 22.09 12.27 2.96
CA LEU A 273 22.76 10.98 2.72
C LEU A 273 23.50 10.94 1.39
N ALA A 274 22.87 11.45 0.32
CA ALA A 274 23.46 11.56 -1.01
C ALA A 274 24.77 12.36 -0.99
N SER A 275 24.85 13.42 -0.17
CA SER A 275 26.07 14.24 -0.01
C SER A 275 27.28 13.45 0.53
N TYR A 276 27.05 12.33 1.22
CA TYR A 276 28.08 11.40 1.68
C TYR A 276 28.33 10.22 0.71
N GLY A 277 27.64 10.18 -0.42
CA GLY A 277 27.62 9.03 -1.33
C GLY A 277 26.81 7.84 -0.80
N ALA A 278 25.89 8.07 0.14
CA ALA A 278 24.99 7.04 0.64
C ALA A 278 23.68 7.01 -0.16
N VAL A 279 23.26 5.82 -0.57
CA VAL A 279 21.99 5.57 -1.22
C VAL A 279 21.15 4.64 -0.36
N ILE A 280 19.90 5.04 -0.07
CA ILE A 280 18.91 4.11 0.48
C ILE A 280 18.27 3.38 -0.69
N LEU A 281 18.33 2.06 -0.68
CA LEU A 281 17.89 1.24 -1.81
C LEU A 281 16.53 0.59 -1.58
N THR A 282 16.26 0.13 -0.36
CA THR A 282 15.09 -0.70 -0.10
C THR A 282 14.65 -0.64 1.36
N SER A 283 13.45 -1.17 1.61
CA SER A 283 12.81 -1.40 2.90
C SER A 283 11.82 -2.55 2.75
N LEU A 284 11.49 -3.28 3.82
CA LEU A 284 10.38 -4.23 3.77
C LEU A 284 9.06 -3.56 3.35
N TYR A 285 8.88 -2.29 3.74
CA TYR A 285 7.68 -1.51 3.42
C TYR A 285 7.40 -1.40 1.91
N VAL A 286 8.41 -1.15 1.06
CA VAL A 286 8.17 -1.08 -0.40
C VAL A 286 7.93 -2.45 -1.03
N HIS A 287 8.29 -3.54 -0.35
CA HIS A 287 8.04 -4.90 -0.83
C HIS A 287 6.68 -5.47 -0.41
N ASP A 288 5.93 -4.78 0.46
CA ASP A 288 4.66 -5.29 1.02
C ASP A 288 3.60 -5.58 -0.05
N TRP A 289 3.64 -4.85 -1.17
CA TRP A 289 2.73 -5.05 -2.31
C TRP A 289 3.34 -5.83 -3.48
N ALA A 290 4.55 -6.38 -3.30
CA ALA A 290 5.17 -7.29 -4.26
C ALA A 290 4.67 -8.72 -4.03
N HIS A 291 3.36 -8.93 -4.12
CA HIS A 291 2.70 -10.24 -3.95
C HIS A 291 3.07 -11.26 -5.03
N GLU A 292 3.00 -12.55 -4.70
CA GLU A 292 3.19 -13.68 -5.61
C GLU A 292 1.91 -14.50 -5.65
N PHE A 293 1.00 -14.14 -6.55
CA PHE A 293 -0.24 -14.89 -6.70
C PHE A 293 0.02 -16.14 -7.56
N ASP A 294 -0.49 -17.26 -7.07
CA ASP A 294 -0.57 -18.50 -7.83
C ASP A 294 -1.91 -18.48 -8.58
N VAL A 295 -1.84 -18.13 -9.87
CA VAL A 295 -3.02 -17.89 -10.73
C VAL A 295 -3.77 -19.17 -11.10
N ASP A 296 -3.19 -20.35 -10.81
CA ASP A 296 -3.79 -21.65 -11.10
C ASP A 296 -4.52 -22.24 -9.87
N LYS A 297 -4.31 -21.67 -8.68
CA LYS A 297 -5.04 -22.04 -7.46
C LYS A 297 -6.46 -21.47 -7.43
N ASP A 298 -7.23 -21.92 -6.44
CA ASP A 298 -8.45 -21.23 -6.03
C ASP A 298 -8.13 -19.75 -5.73
N PRO A 299 -8.87 -18.79 -6.32
CA PRO A 299 -8.56 -17.37 -6.21
C PRO A 299 -8.59 -16.85 -4.76
N LEU A 300 -9.46 -17.42 -3.90
CA LEU A 300 -9.53 -17.00 -2.50
C LEU A 300 -8.36 -17.56 -1.69
N VAL A 301 -7.89 -18.76 -2.01
CA VAL A 301 -6.72 -19.35 -1.36
C VAL A 301 -5.46 -18.54 -1.66
N THR A 302 -5.20 -18.22 -2.92
CA THR A 302 -3.98 -17.44 -3.26
C THR A 302 -4.02 -16.01 -2.72
N LEU A 303 -5.22 -15.40 -2.63
CA LEU A 303 -5.40 -14.12 -1.93
C LEU A 303 -5.06 -14.26 -0.45
N ALA A 304 -5.67 -15.24 0.25
CA ALA A 304 -5.42 -15.44 1.67
C ALA A 304 -3.92 -15.65 1.96
N GLU A 305 -3.24 -16.51 1.18
CA GLU A 305 -1.79 -16.75 1.30
C GLU A 305 -0.97 -15.47 1.25
N ASN A 306 -1.24 -14.59 0.29
CA ASN A 306 -0.48 -13.35 0.09
C ASN A 306 -0.73 -12.29 1.15
N TYR A 307 -1.96 -12.21 1.67
CA TYR A 307 -2.36 -11.14 2.59
C TYR A 307 -2.06 -11.45 4.06
N VAL A 308 -2.06 -12.73 4.46
CA VAL A 308 -1.74 -13.09 5.86
C VAL A 308 -0.24 -13.06 6.15
N SER A 309 0.61 -13.27 5.13
CA SER A 309 2.06 -13.40 5.28
C SER A 309 2.84 -12.09 5.06
N GLY A 310 2.17 -10.94 5.08
CA GLY A 310 2.83 -9.63 4.97
C GLY A 310 3.80 -9.38 6.13
N PHE A 311 4.88 -8.63 5.88
CA PHE A 311 5.97 -8.46 6.87
C PHE A 311 5.51 -7.85 8.20
N SER A 312 4.40 -7.11 8.18
CA SER A 312 3.79 -6.51 9.37
C SER A 312 3.04 -7.52 10.25
N ASN A 313 2.61 -8.66 9.69
CA ASN A 313 1.81 -9.68 10.37
C ASN A 313 2.57 -10.97 10.72
N VAL A 314 3.89 -11.03 10.45
CA VAL A 314 4.73 -12.20 10.80
C VAL A 314 5.39 -12.06 12.18
N THR A 315 6.09 -13.11 12.62
CA THR A 315 6.95 -13.06 13.81
C THR A 315 8.13 -12.10 13.63
N LEU A 316 8.70 -11.60 14.73
CA LEU A 316 9.86 -10.70 14.67
C LEU A 316 11.05 -11.37 13.98
N GLU A 317 11.25 -12.66 14.25
CA GLU A 317 12.30 -13.48 13.65
C GLU A 317 12.11 -13.58 12.14
N GLU A 318 10.88 -13.77 11.65
CA GLU A 318 10.63 -13.82 10.19
C GLU A 318 10.82 -12.47 9.54
N ARG A 319 10.36 -11.40 10.19
CA ARG A 319 10.62 -10.04 9.72
C ARG A 319 12.12 -9.77 9.60
N ALA A 320 12.91 -10.24 10.57
CA ALA A 320 14.37 -10.14 10.54
C ALA A 320 14.98 -10.97 9.39
N ASP A 321 14.55 -12.22 9.20
CA ASP A 321 15.01 -13.07 8.09
C ASP A 321 14.71 -12.40 6.73
N MET A 322 13.49 -11.90 6.54
CA MET A 322 13.10 -11.17 5.31
C MET A 322 13.99 -9.93 5.08
N ALA A 323 14.31 -9.17 6.14
CA ALA A 323 15.20 -8.03 6.02
C ALA A 323 16.63 -8.47 5.66
N LEU A 324 17.15 -9.55 6.27
CA LEU A 324 18.48 -10.09 5.98
C LEU A 324 18.62 -10.56 4.53
N GLU A 325 17.57 -11.16 3.95
CA GLU A 325 17.54 -11.50 2.53
C GLU A 325 17.70 -10.25 1.64
N LEU A 326 17.08 -9.12 2.01
CA LEU A 326 17.28 -7.85 1.31
C LEU A 326 18.71 -7.32 1.48
N PHE A 327 19.32 -7.48 2.66
CA PHE A 327 20.73 -7.13 2.86
C PHE A 327 21.65 -7.90 1.91
N GLU A 328 21.43 -9.20 1.76
CA GLU A 328 22.20 -10.06 0.88
C GLU A 328 21.96 -9.75 -0.60
N ARG A 329 20.68 -9.61 -1.01
CA ARG A 329 20.28 -9.35 -2.40
C ARG A 329 20.80 -8.00 -2.89
N TYR A 330 20.61 -6.96 -2.10
CA TYR A 330 20.97 -5.59 -2.46
C TYR A 330 22.40 -5.21 -2.05
N LYS A 331 23.16 -6.12 -1.44
CA LYS A 331 24.53 -5.89 -0.94
C LYS A 331 24.59 -4.66 -0.03
N LEU A 332 23.65 -4.60 0.92
CA LEU A 332 23.54 -3.48 1.86
C LEU A 332 24.66 -3.56 2.90
N ASN A 333 25.15 -2.40 3.32
CA ASN A 333 26.25 -2.28 4.29
C ASN A 333 25.92 -1.38 5.48
N GLY A 334 24.64 -1.04 5.64
CA GLY A 334 24.13 -0.31 6.79
C GLY A 334 22.61 -0.20 6.76
N MET A 335 22.03 0.21 7.88
CA MET A 335 20.61 0.51 8.01
C MET A 335 20.38 1.81 8.76
N ILE A 336 19.26 2.46 8.45
CA ILE A 336 18.71 3.55 9.22
C ILE A 336 17.37 3.08 9.78
N MET A 337 17.27 3.04 11.11
CA MET A 337 16.03 2.69 11.79
C MET A 337 15.33 3.95 12.28
N PHE A 338 14.21 4.29 11.66
CA PHE A 338 13.35 5.37 12.13
C PHE A 338 12.35 4.85 13.16
N ILE A 339 12.54 5.24 14.43
CA ILE A 339 11.59 4.92 15.49
C ILE A 339 10.37 5.84 15.34
N ASN A 340 9.34 5.33 14.69
CA ASN A 340 8.14 6.07 14.37
C ASN A 340 7.18 6.13 15.56
N ARG A 341 7.04 7.31 16.19
CA ARG A 341 6.14 7.52 17.32
C ARG A 341 4.67 7.13 17.03
N SER A 342 4.23 7.23 15.78
CA SER A 342 2.84 6.90 15.40
C SER A 342 2.61 5.39 15.26
N CYS A 343 3.62 4.65 14.82
CA CYS A 343 3.51 3.22 14.50
C CYS A 343 4.02 2.40 15.69
N LYS A 344 3.12 1.68 16.36
CA LYS A 344 3.43 0.89 17.57
C LYS A 344 3.71 -0.59 17.28
N ALA A 345 3.38 -1.06 16.07
CA ALA A 345 3.47 -2.45 15.63
C ALA A 345 4.88 -2.82 15.13
#